data_AF-A0A3M1EYH6-F1
#
_entry.id   AF-A0A3M1EYH6-F1
#
_cell.length_a   1.000
_cell.length_b   1.000
_cell.length_c   1.000
_cell.angle_alpha   90.00
_cell.angle_beta   90.00
_cell.angle_gamma   90.00
#
_symmetry.space_group_name_H-M   'P 1'
#
loop_
_entity.id
_entity.type
_entity.pdbx_description
1 polymer ?
#
loop_
_entity_poly.entity_id
_entity_poly.type
_entity_poly.pdbx_seq_one_letter_code
_entity_poly.pdbx_strand_id
1 'polypeptide(L)' 'MEYDERDVTTSEKYLRELTQVVGRMATPTIVIGDEVLLGFAANRSRIEALLN' A
#
# COMPACT_ATOMS: atom_id res chain seq x y z
N MET A 1 -10.55 13.15 -1.89
CA MET A 1 -10.28 12.17 -2.96
C MET A 1 -11.02 10.89 -2.64
N GLU A 2 -11.57 10.24 -3.65
CA GLU A 2 -12.20 8.92 -3.50
C GLU A 2 -11.13 7.85 -3.78
N TYR A 3 -10.93 6.90 -2.86
CA TYR A 3 -10.01 5.78 -3.07
C TYR A 3 -10.66 4.46 -2.61
N ASP A 4 -10.28 3.36 -3.29
CA ASP A 4 -10.72 2.00 -2.98
C ASP A 4 -9.67 1.34 -2.06
N GLU A 5 -10.08 0.95 -0.85
CA GLU A 5 -9.20 0.33 0.15
C GLU A 5 -9.21 -1.19 0.00
N ARG A 6 -8.05 -1.77 -0.32
CA ARG A 6 -7.87 -3.23 -0.46
C ARG A 6 -6.83 -3.73 0.53
N ASP A 7 -7.30 -4.11 1.71
CA ASP A 7 -6.45 -4.53 2.81
C ASP A 7 -6.20 -6.05 2.82
N VAL A 8 -4.94 -6.44 2.77
CA VAL A 8 -4.49 -7.85 2.77
C VAL A 8 -4.51 -8.49 4.16
N THR A 9 -4.57 -7.69 5.23
CA THR A 9 -4.61 -8.18 6.61
C THR A 9 -6.01 -8.67 7.00
N THR A 10 -7.03 -8.19 6.30
CA THR A 10 -8.45 -8.47 6.56
C THR A 10 -9.13 -9.26 5.43
N SER A 11 -8.43 -9.52 4.31
CA SER A 11 -8.99 -10.21 3.14
C SER A 11 -8.00 -11.19 2.51
N GLU A 12 -8.31 -12.49 2.63
CA GLU A 12 -7.55 -13.56 1.95
C GLU A 12 -7.53 -13.40 0.43
N LYS A 13 -8.59 -12.82 -0.16
CA LYS A 13 -8.64 -12.55 -1.60
C LYS A 13 -7.54 -11.57 -2.01
N TYR A 14 -7.40 -10.45 -1.31
CA TYR A 14 -6.40 -9.43 -1.64
C TYR A 14 -4.98 -9.91 -1.34
N LEU A 15 -4.81 -10.74 -0.30
CA LEU A 15 -3.54 -11.40 -0.03
C LEU A 15 -3.14 -12.37 -1.17
N ARG A 16 -4.09 -13.16 -1.69
CA ARG A 16 -3.85 -14.03 -2.85
C ARG A 16 -3.53 -13.23 -4.12
N GLU A 17 -4.25 -12.14 -4.39
CA GLU A 17 -3.97 -11.28 -5.53
C GLU A 17 -2.56 -10.66 -5.45
N LEU A 18 -2.15 -10.15 -4.28
CA LEU A 18 -0.81 -9.59 -4.06
C LEU A 18 0.28 -10.66 -4.25
N THR A 19 0.08 -11.85 -3.67
CA THR A 19 1.07 -12.94 -3.72
C THR A 19 1.17 -13.59 -5.10
N GLN A 20 0.07 -13.67 -5.86
CA GLN A 20 0.06 -14.23 -7.22
C GLN A 20 0.69 -13.29 -8.26
N VAL A 21 0.53 -11.98 -8.12
CA VAL A 21 1.09 -11.01 -9.08
C VAL A 21 2.60 -10.82 -8.90
N VAL A 22 3.11 -10.91 -7.66
CA VAL A 22 4.50 -10.56 -7.33
C VAL A 22 5.37 -11.77 -6.98
N GLY A 23 4.78 -12.94 -6.70
CA GLY A 23 5.49 -14.20 -6.40
C GLY A 23 6.27 -14.20 -5.08
N ARG A 24 6.22 -13.10 -4.32
CA ARG A 24 6.86 -12.93 -3.01
C ARG A 24 6.11 -11.92 -2.17
N MET A 25 6.23 -12.04 -0.83
CA MET A 25 5.90 -10.97 0.10
C MET A 25 6.79 -9.76 -0.23
N ALA A 26 6.24 -8.75 -0.90
CA ALA A 26 6.95 -7.52 -1.21
C ALA A 26 6.37 -6.38 -0.37
N THR A 27 7.25 -5.63 0.29
CA THR A 27 6.87 -4.36 0.89
C THR A 27 6.62 -3.36 -0.24
N PRO A 28 5.41 -2.77 -0.35
CA PRO A 28 5.11 -1.87 -1.44
C PRO A 28 5.94 -0.59 -1.34
N THR A 29 6.46 -0.09 -2.46
CA THR A 29 7.10 1.23 -2.55
C THR A 29 6.10 2.22 -3.10
N ILE A 30 5.89 3.33 -2.39
CA ILE A 30 4.91 4.38 -2.71
C ILE A 30 5.69 5.66 -2.99
N VAL A 31 5.39 6.32 -4.11
CA VAL A 31 6.04 7.59 -4.51
C VAL A 31 4.98 8.69 -4.55
N ILE A 32 5.20 9.79 -3.82
CA ILE A 32 4.30 10.96 -3.77
C ILE A 32 5.15 12.22 -3.86
N GLY A 33 5.02 12.98 -4.96
CA GLY A 33 5.94 14.08 -5.26
C GLY A 33 7.38 13.58 -5.32
N ASP A 34 8.26 14.22 -4.54
CA ASP A 34 9.68 13.84 -4.42
C ASP A 34 9.97 12.85 -3.28
N GLU A 35 8.94 12.35 -2.58
CA GLU A 35 9.12 11.39 -1.47
C GLU A 35 8.89 9.94 -1.91
N VAL A 36 9.73 9.05 -1.34
CA VAL A 36 9.67 7.59 -1.53
C VAL A 36 9.44 6.94 -0.17
N LEU A 37 8.35 6.18 -0.05
CA LEU A 37 7.90 5.54 1.19
C LEU A 37 7.83 4.01 1.00
N LEU A 38 8.33 3.25 1.98
CA LEU A 38 8.30 1.79 1.97
C LEU A 38 7.23 1.28 2.94
N GLY A 39 6.21 0.61 2.41
CA GLY A 39 5.10 0.06 3.16
C GLY A 39 4.01 1.10 3.44
N PHE A 40 2.75 0.68 3.32
CA PHE A 40 1.60 1.55 3.55
C PHE A 40 1.36 1.80 5.05
N ALA A 41 1.17 0.73 5.84
CA ALA A 41 0.76 0.84 7.24
C ALA A 41 1.72 1.68 8.11
N ALA A 42 3.04 1.49 7.92
CA ALA A 42 4.05 2.24 8.66
C ALA A 42 4.10 3.74 8.31
N ASN A 43 3.62 4.13 7.13
CA ASN A 43 3.70 5.50 6.62
C ASN A 43 2.34 6.17 6.46
N ARG A 44 1.25 5.57 6.96
CA ARG A 44 -0.12 6.03 6.73
C ARG A 44 -0.30 7.53 7.01
N SER A 45 0.10 8.01 8.18
CA SER A 45 -0.05 9.42 8.54
C SER A 45 0.78 10.37 7.65
N ARG A 46 1.95 9.93 7.16
CA ARG A 46 2.77 10.73 6.23
C ARG A 46 2.15 10.78 4.85
N ILE A 47 1.63 9.64 4.38
CA ILE A 47 0.88 9.54 3.11
C ILE A 47 -0.33 10.47 3.16
N GLU A 48 -1.14 10.40 4.21
CA GLU A 48 -2.32 11.26 4.37
C GLU A 48 -1.94 12.76 4.41
N ALA A 49 -0.82 13.12 5.03
CA ALA A 49 -0.33 14.50 5.05
C ALA A 49 0.16 15.01 3.68
N LEU A 50 0.74 14.14 2.85
CA LEU A 50 1.23 14.48 1.50
C LEU A 50 0.09 14.57 0.46
N LEU A 51 -1.09 14.05 0.78
CA LEU A 51 -2.26 13.99 -0.09
C LEU A 51 -3.30 15.10 0.17
N ASN A 52 -3.05 15.95 1.17
CA ASN A 52 -3.83 17.16 1.48
C ASN A 52 -3.22 18.40 0.83
#